data_AF-A0A060YG08-F1
#
_entry.id   AF-A0A060YG08-F1
#
_cell.length_a   1.000
_cell.length_b   1.000
_cell.length_c   1.000
_cell.angle_alpha   90.00
_cell.angle_beta   90.00
_cell.angle_gamma   90.00
#
_symmetry.space_group_name_H-M   'P 1'
#
loop_
_entity.id
_entity.type
_entity.pdbx_description
1 polymer ?
#
loop_
_entity_poly.entity_id
_entity_poly.type
_entity_poly.pdbx_seq_one_letter_code
_entity_poly.pdbx_strand_id
1 'polypeptide(L)'
;MFYYICLRRRSRSGTRGEALTSRRAVESGQQATLPISVEVEQYAKEVLDFSSHYGSENSMSYTMWNLAGMPNVYPSSGDFTQTAVFRAYGAWWEQCASAPLPFRRTPKAFHSQDYIELAFEEPVYPTAVEVLETYHPGAIVQIMACSLNPFSQNPPTDVRWEVLWAEEPTKVLTPQARQFSPSIKQLSFPTNLIRVEVNSSLLKYYTELDAVVLRGQKERPILSRYKMPRIDICDLSDSDEELSDPGASFRQARDGKHINLGNGYFDKLPYELIQLIVSHLTLPDLCRLTQTCKLLRQHCCDPLQYIQLSLQPYWARLSDTSLGHLQGRCTLLQRLNLSWTGNRGALTLTGFSSFMKACGGSLVCLELSCCHFLSEPCLEVISQTCPRLQELNLSSCDRLHPQAFTHISKLTRLRRLVLYRTRIE
;
A
#
# COMPACT_ATOMS: atom_id res chain seq x y z
N MET A 1 -17.84 24.21 1.01
CA MET A 1 -16.89 24.75 2.01
C MET A 1 -15.45 24.21 1.84
N PHE A 2 -15.16 23.37 0.83
CA PHE A 2 -13.83 22.77 0.59
C PHE A 2 -12.88 23.62 -0.28
N TYR A 3 -13.38 24.64 -0.97
CA TYR A 3 -12.56 25.51 -1.83
C TYR A 3 -11.95 26.72 -1.08
N TYR A 4 -12.50 27.07 0.09
CA TYR A 4 -12.13 28.28 0.82
C TYR A 4 -10.95 28.10 1.80
N ILE A 5 -10.59 26.86 2.14
CA ILE A 5 -9.48 26.57 3.06
C ILE A 5 -8.13 26.67 2.34
N CYS A 6 -8.04 26.25 1.07
CA CYS A 6 -6.83 26.38 0.25
C CYS A 6 -6.52 27.83 -0.16
N LEU A 7 -7.54 28.71 -0.25
CA LEU A 7 -7.36 30.09 -0.70
C LEU A 7 -6.74 31.02 0.36
N ARG A 8 -6.87 30.71 1.66
CA ARG A 8 -6.35 31.59 2.73
C ARG A 8 -4.82 31.55 2.90
N ARG A 9 -4.11 30.62 2.25
CA ARG A 9 -2.63 30.57 2.26
C ARG A 9 -1.97 31.29 1.07
N ARG A 10 -2.72 31.78 0.07
CA ARG A 10 -2.17 32.54 -1.08
C ARG A 10 -1.89 34.03 -0.82
N SER A 11 -2.28 34.58 0.34
CA SER A 11 -2.26 36.05 0.56
C SER A 11 -1.16 36.58 1.50
N ARG A 12 -0.05 35.86 1.71
CA ARG A 12 1.07 36.34 2.54
C ARG A 12 2.45 36.38 1.85
N SER A 13 2.48 36.50 0.53
CA SER A 13 3.74 36.76 -0.19
C SER A 13 3.52 37.87 -1.19
N GLY A 14 3.54 39.10 -0.67
CA GLY A 14 3.50 40.33 -1.45
C GLY A 14 4.75 41.16 -1.20
N THR A 15 5.45 41.45 -2.30
CA THR A 15 6.34 42.59 -2.55
C THR A 15 7.70 42.66 -1.85
N ARG A 16 8.76 42.46 -2.63
CA ARG A 16 9.77 43.53 -2.86
C ARG A 16 10.52 43.24 -4.17
N GLY A 17 10.45 44.19 -5.10
CA GLY A 17 11.17 44.10 -6.38
C GLY A 17 12.56 44.69 -6.28
N GLU A 18 13.41 44.35 -7.25
CA GLU A 18 14.47 45.22 -7.76
C GLU A 18 14.95 44.72 -9.14
N ALA A 19 15.41 45.67 -9.94
CA ALA A 19 15.55 45.58 -11.38
C ALA A 19 17.02 45.43 -11.84
N LEU A 20 17.17 44.86 -13.05
CA LEU A 20 18.20 45.11 -14.07
C LEU A 20 19.68 44.91 -13.69
N THR A 21 20.34 44.00 -14.41
CA THR A 21 21.51 44.37 -15.24
C THR A 21 21.84 43.28 -16.27
N SER A 22 21.91 43.71 -17.52
CA SER A 22 22.39 42.96 -18.68
C SER A 22 23.93 42.97 -18.69
N ARG A 23 24.57 41.81 -18.75
CA ARG A 23 25.95 41.67 -19.23
C ARG A 23 26.11 40.40 -20.05
N ARG A 24 26.43 40.59 -21.33
CA ARG A 24 26.87 39.57 -22.29
C ARG A 24 28.14 38.90 -21.75
N ALA A 25 28.17 37.57 -21.75
CA ALA A 25 29.39 36.79 -21.56
C ALA A 25 29.69 36.03 -22.85
N VAL A 26 30.93 36.20 -23.31
CA VAL A 26 31.54 35.57 -24.47
C VAL A 26 31.88 34.12 -24.12
N GLU A 27 31.46 33.17 -24.96
CA GLU A 27 31.92 31.79 -24.91
C GLU A 27 33.36 31.68 -25.40
N SER A 28 34.24 31.05 -24.63
CA SER A 28 35.27 30.14 -25.14
C SER A 28 35.94 29.39 -23.98
N GLY A 29 36.02 28.07 -24.08
CA GLY A 29 36.85 27.25 -23.21
C GLY A 29 36.21 25.93 -22.82
N GLN A 30 36.59 24.87 -23.52
CA GLN A 30 36.24 23.48 -23.23
C GLN A 30 36.55 23.11 -21.78
N GLN A 31 35.52 22.83 -21.00
CA GLN A 31 35.63 22.06 -19.77
C GLN A 31 34.52 21.03 -19.80
N ALA A 32 34.89 19.75 -19.76
CA ALA A 32 33.95 18.64 -19.63
C ALA A 32 33.30 18.74 -18.24
N THR A 33 32.24 19.53 -18.14
CA THR A 33 31.35 19.58 -16.98
C THR A 33 30.62 18.24 -16.93
N LEU A 34 30.99 17.41 -15.96
CA LEU A 34 30.08 16.39 -15.44
C LEU A 34 28.73 17.09 -15.20
N PRO A 35 27.60 16.56 -15.68
CA PRO A 35 26.32 17.23 -15.45
C PRO A 35 26.14 17.32 -13.94
N ILE A 36 26.14 18.55 -13.42
CA ILE A 36 25.79 18.84 -12.03
C ILE A 36 24.32 18.47 -11.95
N SER A 37 24.02 17.24 -11.56
CA SER A 37 22.65 16.83 -11.31
C SER A 37 22.16 17.68 -10.14
N VAL A 38 21.31 18.67 -10.42
CA VAL A 38 20.74 19.54 -9.40
C VAL A 38 19.85 18.67 -8.52
N GLU A 39 20.28 18.46 -7.28
CA GLU A 39 19.44 17.83 -6.26
C GLU A 39 18.33 18.80 -5.87
N VAL A 40 17.10 18.32 -5.92
CA VAL A 40 15.89 19.04 -5.54
C VAL A 40 15.56 18.63 -4.11
N GLU A 41 15.45 19.61 -3.21
CA GLU A 41 14.86 19.46 -1.90
C GLU A 41 13.46 20.09 -1.93
N GLN A 42 12.44 19.35 -1.50
CA GLN A 42 11.08 19.84 -1.46
C GLN A 42 10.30 19.26 -0.29
N TYR A 43 9.36 20.06 0.21
CA TYR A 43 8.42 19.66 1.24
C TYR A 43 7.13 19.14 0.59
N ALA A 44 6.35 18.35 1.34
CA ALA A 44 5.05 17.91 0.87
C ALA A 44 4.18 19.14 0.51
N LYS A 45 3.69 19.18 -0.73
CA LYS A 45 2.84 20.23 -1.24
C LYS A 45 1.41 20.08 -0.72
N GLU A 46 0.91 18.85 -0.72
CA GLU A 46 -0.47 18.52 -0.36
C GLU A 46 -0.55 17.11 0.24
N VAL A 47 -1.46 16.94 1.18
CA VAL A 47 -1.86 15.63 1.68
C VAL A 47 -2.99 15.12 0.79
N LEU A 48 -2.83 13.96 0.16
CA LEU A 48 -3.84 13.43 -0.76
C LEU A 48 -4.82 12.46 -0.10
N ASP A 49 -4.32 11.64 0.83
CA ASP A 49 -5.11 10.57 1.44
C ASP A 49 -4.49 10.18 2.78
N PHE A 50 -5.30 9.68 3.71
CA PHE A 50 -4.85 9.13 4.99
C PHE A 50 -5.91 8.29 5.66
N SER A 51 -5.45 7.31 6.45
CA SER A 51 -6.35 6.38 7.13
C SER A 51 -7.04 6.95 8.35
N SER A 52 -6.34 7.76 9.15
CA SER A 52 -6.90 8.37 10.35
C SER A 52 -6.16 9.64 10.74
N HIS A 53 -6.81 10.45 11.58
CA HIS A 53 -6.21 11.59 12.27
C HIS A 53 -6.84 11.77 13.67
N TYR A 54 -6.15 12.45 14.57
CA TYR A 54 -6.68 12.78 15.89
C TYR A 54 -7.63 13.98 15.84
N GLY A 55 -7.27 15.01 15.07
CA GLY A 55 -8.05 16.24 14.94
C GLY A 55 -9.46 16.02 14.37
N SER A 56 -10.33 17.03 14.53
CA SER A 56 -11.64 17.05 13.90
C SER A 56 -11.56 17.67 12.49
N GLU A 57 -12.50 17.31 11.61
CA GLU A 57 -12.57 17.83 10.23
C GLU A 57 -12.76 19.36 10.14
N ASN A 58 -13.24 19.98 11.24
CA ASN A 58 -13.47 21.43 11.33
C ASN A 58 -12.35 22.18 12.08
N SER A 59 -11.27 21.50 12.44
CA SER A 59 -10.12 22.06 13.16
C SER A 59 -8.84 21.89 12.36
N MET A 60 -7.83 22.70 12.67
CA MET A 60 -6.46 22.49 12.19
C MET A 60 -5.61 21.72 13.21
N SER A 61 -6.09 21.58 14.45
CA SER A 61 -5.33 20.96 15.52
C SER A 61 -5.17 19.46 15.30
N TYR A 62 -3.92 18.98 15.29
CA TYR A 62 -3.58 17.55 15.20
C TYR A 62 -4.12 16.86 13.93
N THR A 63 -4.23 17.61 12.84
CA THR A 63 -4.75 17.08 11.56
C THR A 63 -3.62 16.69 10.62
N MET A 64 -3.85 15.68 9.78
CA MET A 64 -2.88 15.23 8.77
C MET A 64 -2.51 16.34 7.78
N TRP A 65 -3.39 17.31 7.56
CA TRP A 65 -3.16 18.47 6.70
C TRP A 65 -1.97 19.32 7.13
N ASN A 66 -1.55 19.22 8.40
CA ASN A 66 -0.39 19.94 8.92
C ASN A 66 0.95 19.50 8.31
N LEU A 67 1.01 18.30 7.70
CA LEU A 67 2.21 17.84 6.98
C LEU A 67 2.46 18.59 5.67
N ALA A 68 1.50 19.35 5.18
CA ALA A 68 1.66 20.12 3.94
C ALA A 68 2.37 21.46 4.21
N GLY A 69 3.57 21.58 3.65
CA GLY A 69 4.43 22.76 3.72
C GLY A 69 5.67 22.56 4.58
N MET A 70 6.29 23.69 4.94
CA MET A 70 7.47 23.72 5.82
C MET A 70 7.11 23.34 7.27
N PRO A 71 8.07 22.80 8.05
CA PRO A 71 7.86 22.48 9.46
C PRO A 71 7.49 23.73 10.28
N ASN A 72 6.64 23.54 11.29
CA ASN A 72 6.24 24.60 12.21
C ASN A 72 6.86 24.46 13.60
N VAL A 73 7.30 23.26 13.98
CA VAL A 73 7.68 22.90 15.34
C VAL A 73 9.13 22.42 15.43
N TYR A 74 9.55 21.55 14.51
CA TYR A 74 10.91 21.00 14.47
C TYR A 74 11.96 22.15 14.42
N PRO A 75 13.05 22.10 15.20
CA PRO A 75 13.57 20.96 15.98
C PRO A 75 13.04 20.88 17.43
N SER A 76 12.02 21.66 17.79
CA SER A 76 11.41 21.59 19.13
C SER A 76 10.67 20.27 19.32
N SER A 77 10.53 19.84 20.58
CA SER A 77 9.82 18.62 20.94
C SER A 77 8.74 18.92 21.98
N GLY A 78 7.57 18.31 21.83
CA GLY A 78 6.42 18.50 22.71
C GLY A 78 5.11 18.23 22.00
N ASP A 79 4.01 18.39 22.74
CA ASP A 79 2.65 18.25 22.21
C ASP A 79 2.20 19.57 21.58
N PHE A 80 2.18 19.62 20.25
CA PHE A 80 1.88 20.84 19.49
C PHE A 80 0.71 20.62 18.54
N THR A 81 -0.34 21.42 18.68
CA THR A 81 -1.54 21.34 17.81
C THR A 81 -1.25 21.50 16.31
N GLN A 82 -0.10 22.07 15.94
CA GLN A 82 0.33 22.29 14.56
C GLN A 82 0.95 21.05 13.91
N THR A 83 1.04 19.91 14.60
CA THR A 83 1.59 18.66 14.04
C THR A 83 0.49 17.76 13.50
N ALA A 84 0.88 16.72 12.77
CA ALA A 84 -0.01 15.65 12.32
C ALA A 84 0.07 14.45 13.27
N VAL A 85 -1.11 13.96 13.67
CA VAL A 85 -1.25 12.92 14.71
C VAL A 85 -2.29 11.91 14.27
N PHE A 86 -1.90 10.63 14.24
CA PHE A 86 -2.82 9.52 13.96
C PHE A 86 -3.74 9.28 15.16
N ARG A 87 -4.90 8.65 14.91
CA ARG A 87 -5.93 8.50 15.95
C ARG A 87 -5.52 7.55 17.09
N ALA A 88 -4.67 6.57 16.81
CA ALA A 88 -4.34 5.49 17.71
C ALA A 88 -2.85 5.45 18.08
N TYR A 89 -2.59 5.02 19.31
CA TYR A 89 -1.27 4.62 19.81
C TYR A 89 -1.42 3.49 20.81
N GLY A 90 -0.34 2.76 21.06
CA GLY A 90 -0.29 1.67 22.04
C GLY A 90 -1.08 0.42 21.61
N ALA A 91 -0.92 -0.65 22.38
CA ALA A 91 -1.50 -1.96 22.07
C ALA A 91 -2.93 -2.16 22.63
N TRP A 92 -3.48 -1.19 23.38
CA TRP A 92 -4.75 -1.36 24.08
C TRP A 92 -5.95 -1.55 23.14
N TRP A 93 -5.87 -1.03 21.91
CA TRP A 93 -6.86 -1.26 20.86
C TRP A 93 -6.97 -2.73 20.42
N GLU A 94 -5.86 -3.48 20.52
CA GLU A 94 -5.79 -4.90 20.18
C GLU A 94 -6.15 -5.79 21.38
N GLN A 95 -6.04 -5.25 22.59
CA GLN A 95 -6.30 -5.97 23.85
C GLN A 95 -7.73 -5.78 24.37
N CYS A 96 -8.48 -4.81 23.84
CA CYS A 96 -9.84 -4.56 24.29
C CYS A 96 -10.79 -5.71 23.88
N ALA A 97 -11.82 -5.97 24.68
CA ALA A 97 -12.77 -7.07 24.41
C ALA A 97 -13.52 -6.93 23.07
N SER A 98 -13.60 -5.71 22.53
CA SER A 98 -14.19 -5.40 21.22
C SER A 98 -13.21 -5.47 20.06
N ALA A 99 -11.93 -5.81 20.30
CA ALA A 99 -10.93 -5.89 19.26
C ALA A 99 -11.30 -7.00 18.25
N PRO A 100 -11.29 -6.70 16.94
CA PRO A 100 -11.56 -7.72 15.94
C PRO A 100 -10.44 -8.76 15.93
N LEU A 101 -10.79 -10.04 15.77
CA LEU A 101 -9.81 -11.11 15.65
C LEU A 101 -8.91 -10.86 14.43
N PRO A 102 -7.58 -11.09 14.51
CA PRO A 102 -6.70 -10.99 13.36
C PRO A 102 -7.16 -11.89 12.21
N PHE A 103 -6.93 -11.43 10.97
CA PHE A 103 -7.17 -12.25 9.80
C PHE A 103 -6.07 -13.31 9.67
N ARG A 104 -6.45 -14.53 9.32
CA ARG A 104 -5.49 -15.56 8.92
C ARG A 104 -4.78 -15.15 7.62
N ARG A 105 -3.56 -15.67 7.41
CA ARG A 105 -2.75 -15.48 6.18
C ARG A 105 -2.32 -14.04 5.86
N THR A 106 -2.51 -13.09 6.78
CA THR A 106 -1.84 -11.79 6.68
C THR A 106 -0.32 -12.00 6.70
N PRO A 107 0.45 -11.41 5.77
CA PRO A 107 1.90 -11.57 5.74
C PRO A 107 2.54 -11.13 7.07
N LYS A 108 3.53 -11.89 7.55
CA LYS A 108 4.24 -11.55 8.80
C LYS A 108 4.96 -10.20 8.73
N ALA A 109 5.41 -9.82 7.54
CA ALA A 109 6.07 -8.54 7.27
C ALA A 109 5.09 -7.36 7.13
N PHE A 110 3.78 -7.60 7.17
CA PHE A 110 2.78 -6.52 7.11
C PHE A 110 2.51 -5.99 8.51
N HIS A 111 3.10 -4.84 8.82
CA HIS A 111 2.97 -4.20 10.13
C HIS A 111 2.09 -2.94 10.12
N SER A 112 1.69 -2.45 8.95
CA SER A 112 1.01 -1.17 8.78
C SER A 112 -0.37 -1.16 9.44
N GLN A 113 -0.62 -0.14 10.27
CA GLN A 113 -1.90 0.11 10.93
C GLN A 113 -2.60 1.36 10.38
N ASP A 114 -1.82 2.36 10.00
CA ASP A 114 -2.29 3.61 9.43
C ASP A 114 -1.35 4.06 8.28
N TYR A 115 -1.82 4.98 7.45
CA TYR A 115 -1.03 5.55 6.36
C TYR A 115 -1.38 7.01 6.09
N ILE A 116 -0.45 7.69 5.42
CA ILE A 116 -0.59 9.03 4.84
C ILE A 116 0.02 9.02 3.43
N GLU A 117 -0.67 9.63 2.47
CA GLU A 117 -0.19 9.87 1.10
C GLU A 117 0.08 11.36 0.90
N LEU A 118 1.29 11.69 0.48
CA LEU A 118 1.80 13.05 0.33
C LEU A 118 2.23 13.30 -1.13
N ALA A 119 1.72 14.37 -1.71
CA ALA A 119 2.14 14.85 -3.02
C ALA A 119 3.23 15.92 -2.88
N PHE A 120 4.19 15.87 -3.80
CA PHE A 120 5.30 16.80 -3.90
C PHE A 120 5.22 17.55 -5.24
N GLU A 121 5.78 18.76 -5.30
CA GLU A 121 5.65 19.63 -6.47
C GLU A 121 6.24 18.98 -7.73
N GLU A 122 7.47 18.48 -7.63
CA GLU A 122 8.23 18.00 -8.78
C GLU A 122 8.53 16.50 -8.68
N PRO A 123 8.35 15.71 -9.77
CA PRO A 123 8.77 14.32 -9.80
C PRO A 123 10.29 14.20 -9.83
N VAL A 124 10.85 13.41 -8.92
CA VAL A 124 12.30 13.20 -8.75
C VAL A 124 12.62 11.72 -8.59
N TYR A 125 13.85 11.33 -8.93
CA TYR A 125 14.44 10.07 -8.47
C TYR A 125 14.88 10.24 -7.02
N PRO A 126 14.20 9.61 -6.03
CA PRO A 126 14.45 9.88 -4.63
C PRO A 126 15.88 9.50 -4.23
N THR A 127 16.59 10.44 -3.62
CA THR A 127 17.89 10.24 -2.96
C THR A 127 17.72 10.07 -1.45
N ALA A 128 16.75 10.78 -0.85
CA ALA A 128 16.35 10.62 0.54
C ALA A 128 14.87 10.98 0.75
N VAL A 129 14.28 10.38 1.78
CA VAL A 129 12.97 10.78 2.33
C VAL A 129 13.18 10.99 3.82
N GLU A 130 12.89 12.19 4.29
CA GLU A 130 13.12 12.59 5.67
C GLU A 130 11.77 12.91 6.32
N VAL A 131 11.52 12.37 7.51
CA VAL A 131 10.31 12.67 8.29
C VAL A 131 10.74 13.35 9.58
N LEU A 132 10.22 14.56 9.81
CA LEU A 132 10.49 15.34 11.00
C LEU A 132 9.49 14.92 12.09
N GLU A 133 9.90 13.99 12.94
CA GLU A 133 9.12 13.52 14.07
C GLU A 133 9.40 14.42 15.28
N THR A 134 8.39 15.05 15.87
CA THR A 134 8.56 16.05 16.94
C THR A 134 8.22 15.53 18.32
N TYR A 135 7.40 14.49 18.42
CA TYR A 135 6.99 13.92 19.70
C TYR A 135 6.71 12.42 19.59
N HIS A 136 7.22 11.64 20.55
CA HIS A 136 7.15 10.15 20.57
C HIS A 136 7.43 9.49 19.21
N PRO A 137 8.62 9.70 18.62
CA PRO A 137 8.96 9.14 17.32
C PRO A 137 9.01 7.61 17.34
N GLY A 138 9.03 7.01 16.15
CA GLY A 138 9.23 5.56 15.96
C GLY A 138 8.02 4.81 15.43
N ALA A 139 6.99 5.52 14.95
CA ALA A 139 5.80 4.88 14.40
C ALA A 139 6.01 4.37 12.96
N ILE A 140 6.95 4.95 12.22
CA ILE A 140 7.09 4.70 10.77
C ILE A 140 7.64 3.29 10.54
N VAL A 141 6.90 2.49 9.76
CA VAL A 141 7.28 1.09 9.45
C VAL A 141 7.53 0.86 7.96
N GLN A 142 7.00 1.73 7.09
CA GLN A 142 7.18 1.58 5.66
C GLN A 142 7.06 2.93 4.93
N ILE A 143 7.91 3.13 3.93
CA ILE A 143 7.86 4.26 2.99
C ILE A 143 7.77 3.68 1.58
N MET A 144 6.79 4.15 0.81
CA MET A 144 6.56 3.73 -0.57
C MET A 144 6.50 4.93 -1.51
N ALA A 145 6.89 4.70 -2.76
CA ALA A 145 6.76 5.66 -3.85
C ALA A 145 5.80 5.17 -4.91
N CYS A 146 5.04 6.09 -5.49
CA CYS A 146 4.12 5.81 -6.58
C CYS A 146 4.66 6.36 -7.91
N SER A 147 4.48 5.61 -8.99
CA SER A 147 4.82 6.07 -10.35
C SER A 147 3.84 7.07 -10.93
N LEU A 148 2.66 7.23 -10.31
CA LEU A 148 1.68 8.22 -10.73
C LEU A 148 2.11 9.62 -10.28
N ASN A 149 1.98 10.59 -11.18
CA ASN A 149 1.96 12.00 -10.84
C ASN A 149 0.53 12.46 -10.51
N PRO A 150 0.23 12.85 -9.26
CA PRO A 150 -1.11 13.30 -8.84
C PRO A 150 -1.62 14.55 -9.56
N PHE A 151 -0.71 15.38 -10.08
CA PHE A 151 -1.02 16.63 -10.78
C PHE A 151 -1.09 16.47 -12.30
N SER A 152 -0.82 15.27 -12.82
CA SER A 152 -0.95 15.00 -14.25
C SER A 152 -2.42 14.86 -14.64
N GLN A 153 -2.82 15.52 -15.72
CA GLN A 153 -4.15 15.36 -16.32
C GLN A 153 -4.28 14.01 -17.07
N ASN A 154 -3.15 13.39 -17.44
CA ASN A 154 -3.09 12.11 -18.12
C ASN A 154 -2.42 11.08 -17.20
N PRO A 155 -3.18 10.35 -16.36
CA PRO A 155 -2.61 9.30 -15.53
C PRO A 155 -2.15 8.12 -16.40
N PRO A 156 -1.03 7.46 -16.07
CA PRO A 156 -0.62 6.22 -16.73
C PRO A 156 -1.66 5.13 -16.49
N THR A 157 -1.80 4.23 -17.48
CA THR A 157 -2.69 3.07 -17.41
C THR A 157 -2.28 2.08 -16.32
N ASP A 158 -0.99 2.02 -16.00
CA ASP A 158 -0.42 1.14 -14.97
C ASP A 158 0.22 1.99 -13.86
N VAL A 159 -0.35 1.89 -12.66
CA VAL A 159 0.11 2.60 -11.46
C VAL A 159 0.95 1.62 -10.63
N ARG A 160 2.22 1.96 -10.44
CA ARG A 160 3.16 1.11 -9.71
C ARG A 160 3.49 1.73 -8.37
N TRP A 161 3.48 0.90 -7.35
CA TRP A 161 3.96 1.23 -6.02
C TRP A 161 5.20 0.41 -5.71
N GLU A 162 6.27 1.09 -5.31
CA GLU A 162 7.50 0.43 -4.85
C GLU A 162 7.81 0.82 -3.42
N VAL A 163 8.22 -0.18 -2.63
CA VAL A 163 8.73 0.03 -1.27
C VAL A 163 10.13 0.62 -1.37
N LEU A 164 10.31 1.81 -0.79
CA LEU A 164 11.60 2.48 -0.64
C LEU A 164 12.36 1.96 0.58
N TRP A 165 11.63 1.76 1.68
CA TRP A 165 12.15 1.29 2.95
C TRP A 165 11.02 0.63 3.75
N ALA A 166 11.32 -0.43 4.49
CA ALA A 166 10.40 -1.08 5.41
C ALA A 166 11.18 -1.81 6.51
N GLU A 167 10.72 -1.68 7.75
CA GLU A 167 11.29 -2.38 8.92
C GLU A 167 10.17 -2.80 9.88
N GLU A 168 10.50 -3.70 10.82
CA GLU A 168 9.58 -4.08 11.89
C GLU A 168 9.37 -2.90 12.85
N PRO A 169 8.20 -2.80 13.52
CA PRO A 169 7.96 -1.78 14.54
C PRO A 169 9.03 -1.84 15.63
N THR A 170 9.71 -0.74 15.88
CA THR A 170 10.73 -0.64 16.93
C THR A 170 10.33 0.37 17.99
N LYS A 171 10.77 0.13 19.22
CA LYS A 171 10.51 1.05 20.33
C LYS A 171 11.65 2.05 20.42
N VAL A 172 11.33 3.32 20.19
CA VAL A 172 12.27 4.42 20.48
C VAL A 172 12.16 4.79 21.96
N LEU A 173 13.31 4.91 22.63
CA LEU A 173 13.36 5.11 24.09
C LEU A 173 13.17 6.58 24.50
N THR A 174 13.53 7.52 23.62
CA THR A 174 13.49 8.95 23.89
C THR A 174 12.34 9.61 23.13
N PRO A 175 11.45 10.37 23.81
CA PRO A 175 10.33 11.05 23.15
C PRO A 175 10.74 12.34 22.42
N GLN A 176 12.04 12.56 22.23
CA GLN A 176 12.59 13.80 21.67
C GLN A 176 12.40 13.87 20.15
N ALA A 177 12.32 15.10 19.64
CA ALA A 177 12.28 15.36 18.21
C ALA A 177 13.50 14.79 17.50
N ARG A 178 13.29 14.24 16.31
CA ARG A 178 14.36 13.73 15.44
C ARG A 178 13.99 13.88 13.98
N GLN A 179 15.02 13.95 13.15
CA GLN A 179 14.91 13.76 11.72
C GLN A 179 15.10 12.28 11.41
N PHE A 180 14.02 11.59 11.05
CA PHE A 180 14.07 10.21 10.60
C PHE A 180 14.40 10.18 9.11
N SER A 181 15.60 9.70 8.76
CA SER A 181 16.11 9.66 7.38
C SER A 181 16.72 8.27 7.10
N PRO A 182 15.90 7.26 6.77
CA PRO A 182 16.39 5.92 6.51
C PRO A 182 17.10 5.82 5.16
N SER A 183 17.94 4.78 5.00
CA SER A 183 18.51 4.46 3.69
C SER A 183 17.44 3.86 2.77
N ILE A 184 17.16 4.51 1.65
CA ILE A 184 16.12 4.11 0.71
C ILE A 184 16.65 3.34 -0.50
N LYS A 185 15.84 2.43 -1.01
CA LYS A 185 16.06 1.73 -2.28
C LYS A 185 15.99 2.73 -3.45
N GLN A 186 16.95 2.63 -4.36
CA GLN A 186 16.94 3.41 -5.60
C GLN A 186 15.82 2.94 -6.55
N LEU A 187 15.07 3.90 -7.09
CA LEU A 187 13.98 3.66 -8.03
C LEU A 187 14.41 3.75 -9.48
N SER A 188 13.69 3.05 -10.35
CA SER A 188 13.85 3.15 -11.81
C SER A 188 12.95 4.19 -12.47
N PHE A 189 12.10 4.89 -11.70
CA PHE A 189 11.17 5.91 -12.17
C PHE A 189 11.17 7.12 -11.23
N PRO A 190 10.88 8.33 -11.73
CA PRO A 190 10.71 9.50 -10.88
C PRO A 190 9.34 9.49 -10.20
N THR A 191 9.27 10.01 -8.98
CA THR A 191 8.06 10.07 -8.16
C THR A 191 7.90 11.44 -7.53
N ASN A 192 6.65 11.87 -7.38
CA ASN A 192 6.25 12.99 -6.53
C ASN A 192 5.08 12.59 -5.61
N LEU A 193 4.96 11.30 -5.31
CA LEU A 193 3.90 10.77 -4.50
C LEU A 193 4.47 9.70 -3.59
N ILE A 194 4.55 10.04 -2.30
CA ILE A 194 5.07 9.17 -1.25
C ILE A 194 3.92 8.75 -0.35
N ARG A 195 3.93 7.49 0.03
CA ARG A 195 3.07 6.95 1.09
C ARG A 195 3.93 6.55 2.27
N VAL A 196 3.60 7.05 3.44
CA VAL A 196 4.23 6.67 4.71
C VAL A 196 3.20 5.84 5.48
N GLU A 197 3.58 4.63 5.87
CA GLU A 197 2.74 3.76 6.69
C GLU A 197 3.34 3.66 8.09
N VAL A 198 2.46 3.67 9.09
CA VAL A 198 2.83 3.71 10.50
C VAL A 198 2.19 2.58 11.28
N ASN A 199 2.85 2.21 12.37
CA ASN A 199 2.37 1.34 13.42
C ASN A 199 2.74 1.96 14.77
N SER A 200 1.73 2.39 15.51
CA SER A 200 1.92 3.07 16.80
C SER A 200 1.76 2.14 17.99
N SER A 201 1.62 0.82 17.78
CA SER A 201 1.31 -0.17 18.83
C SER A 201 2.34 -0.24 19.96
N LEU A 202 3.61 0.05 19.65
CA LEU A 202 4.71 0.04 20.62
C LEU A 202 4.94 1.38 21.32
N LEU A 203 4.23 2.42 20.90
CA LEU A 203 4.35 3.76 21.45
C LEU A 203 3.54 3.90 22.74
N LYS A 204 4.11 4.64 23.70
CA LYS A 204 3.44 4.93 24.98
C LYS A 204 2.42 6.06 24.88
N TYR A 205 2.49 6.85 23.82
CA TYR A 205 1.64 8.01 23.59
C TYR A 205 1.62 8.34 22.10
N TYR A 206 0.84 9.36 21.72
CA TYR A 206 0.73 9.84 20.34
C TYR A 206 2.07 10.25 19.75
N THR A 207 2.35 9.72 18.55
CA THR A 207 3.43 10.20 17.68
C THR A 207 2.99 11.46 16.95
N GLU A 208 3.89 12.43 16.85
CA GLU A 208 3.64 13.69 16.13
C GLU A 208 4.65 13.87 15.00
N LEU A 209 4.13 14.19 13.82
CA LEU A 209 4.90 14.45 12.61
C LEU A 209 4.70 15.90 12.19
N ASP A 210 5.77 16.63 11.90
CA ASP A 210 5.69 18.06 11.54
C ASP A 210 5.82 18.29 10.04
N ALA A 211 6.77 17.62 9.37
CA ALA A 211 6.89 17.68 7.92
C ALA A 211 7.55 16.43 7.33
N VAL A 212 7.37 16.25 6.02
CA VAL A 212 8.10 15.26 5.22
C VAL A 212 8.85 15.98 4.11
N VAL A 213 10.15 15.66 3.99
CA VAL A 213 11.06 16.22 2.99
C VAL A 213 11.42 15.13 2.00
N LEU A 214 11.24 15.42 0.72
CA LEU A 214 11.70 14.57 -0.38
C LEU A 214 12.91 15.23 -1.03
N ARG A 215 14.02 14.51 -1.05
CA ARG A 215 15.23 14.88 -1.79
C ARG A 215 15.38 13.96 -2.99
N GLY A 216 15.77 14.50 -4.13
CA GLY A 216 16.01 13.68 -5.31
C GLY A 216 16.57 14.42 -6.50
N GLN A 217 16.93 13.67 -7.53
CA GLN A 217 17.46 14.23 -8.78
C GLN A 217 16.39 14.24 -9.86
N LYS A 218 16.38 15.26 -10.73
CA LYS A 218 15.45 15.31 -11.90
C LYS A 218 15.81 14.28 -12.96
N GLU A 219 17.10 14.04 -13.13
CA GLU A 219 17.64 13.08 -14.08
C GLU A 219 17.98 11.77 -13.40
N ARG A 220 17.94 10.68 -14.16
CA ARG A 220 18.26 9.36 -13.63
C ARG A 220 19.76 9.27 -13.33
N PRO A 221 20.17 8.81 -12.13
CA PRO A 221 21.58 8.64 -11.81
C PRO A 221 22.27 7.71 -12.82
N ILE A 222 23.33 8.22 -13.47
CA ILE A 222 24.08 7.56 -14.56
C ILE A 222 24.62 6.18 -14.14
N LEU A 223 24.88 5.96 -12.84
CA LEU A 223 25.34 4.68 -12.28
C LEU A 223 24.38 3.50 -12.52
N SER A 224 23.09 3.75 -12.74
CA SER A 224 22.12 2.68 -13.06
C SER A 224 22.20 2.18 -14.50
N ARG A 225 22.96 2.87 -15.38
CA ARG A 225 23.15 2.52 -16.79
C ARG A 225 24.23 1.45 -17.01
N TYR A 226 25.07 1.19 -16.00
CA TYR A 226 26.20 0.26 -16.08
C TYR A 226 26.00 -1.12 -15.42
N LYS A 227 24.80 -1.43 -14.90
CA LYS A 227 24.45 -2.84 -14.61
C LYS A 227 24.09 -3.55 -15.92
N MET A 228 25.10 -3.74 -16.78
CA MET A 228 25.02 -4.75 -17.84
C MET A 228 25.05 -6.13 -17.16
N PRO A 229 24.15 -7.08 -17.51
CA PRO A 229 24.42 -8.47 -17.20
C PRO A 229 25.74 -8.81 -17.89
N ARG A 230 26.73 -9.30 -17.12
CA ARG A 230 27.91 -9.92 -17.72
C ARG A 230 27.40 -11.16 -18.47
N ILE A 231 27.20 -11.03 -19.78
CA ILE A 231 27.12 -12.16 -20.67
C ILE A 231 28.54 -12.73 -20.69
N ASP A 232 28.68 -13.95 -20.15
CA ASP A 232 29.93 -14.68 -20.22
C ASP A 232 30.18 -15.03 -21.69
N ILE A 233 31.34 -14.63 -22.20
CA ILE A 233 31.72 -14.73 -23.62
C ILE A 233 31.95 -16.19 -24.07
N CYS A 234 31.75 -17.16 -23.17
CA CYS A 234 31.87 -18.58 -23.48
C CYS A 234 30.58 -19.20 -24.08
N ASP A 235 29.46 -18.46 -24.15
CA ASP A 235 28.15 -19.02 -24.52
C ASP A 235 27.69 -18.71 -25.95
N LEU A 236 28.61 -18.31 -26.85
CA LEU A 236 28.29 -18.08 -28.26
C LEU A 236 29.26 -18.87 -29.16
N SER A 237 28.95 -20.15 -29.38
CA SER A 237 29.32 -20.84 -30.61
C SER A 237 28.07 -21.46 -31.22
N ASP A 238 27.51 -20.78 -32.21
CA ASP A 238 26.51 -21.32 -33.13
C ASP A 238 27.13 -22.42 -33.99
N SER A 239 26.46 -23.56 -34.05
CA SER A 239 26.53 -24.46 -35.19
C SER A 239 25.15 -25.06 -35.41
N ASP A 240 24.46 -24.52 -36.41
CA ASP A 240 23.27 -25.08 -37.04
C ASP A 240 23.60 -26.45 -37.65
N GLU A 241 22.95 -27.53 -37.20
CA GLU A 241 22.58 -28.66 -38.07
C GLU A 241 21.26 -29.28 -37.60
N GLU A 242 20.32 -29.38 -38.55
CA GLU A 242 19.02 -30.04 -38.42
C GLU A 242 19.12 -31.58 -38.42
N LEU A 243 18.20 -32.20 -37.67
CA LEU A 243 17.53 -33.48 -37.94
C LEU A 243 18.38 -34.75 -38.19
N SER A 244 18.42 -35.64 -37.18
CA SER A 244 18.05 -37.07 -37.34
C SER A 244 18.11 -37.84 -36.02
N ASP A 245 17.02 -38.53 -35.67
CA ASP A 245 17.05 -39.76 -34.86
C ASP A 245 17.23 -40.92 -35.87
N PRO A 246 18.14 -41.89 -35.65
CA PRO A 246 17.75 -43.05 -34.85
C PRO A 246 18.90 -43.70 -34.07
N GLY A 247 18.69 -43.89 -32.77
CA GLY A 247 18.97 -45.19 -32.15
C GLY A 247 20.37 -45.46 -31.56
N ALA A 248 20.28 -46.06 -30.37
CA ALA A 248 21.16 -47.09 -29.82
C ALA A 248 22.37 -46.67 -28.97
N SER A 249 22.23 -47.07 -27.70
CA SER A 249 23.24 -47.74 -26.87
C SER A 249 24.16 -46.90 -25.99
N PHE A 250 23.65 -46.57 -24.79
CA PHE A 250 24.47 -46.67 -23.57
C PHE A 250 23.74 -47.44 -22.46
N ARG A 251 24.08 -48.74 -22.41
CA ARG A 251 24.24 -49.61 -21.23
C ARG A 251 23.49 -49.20 -19.96
N GLN A 252 22.31 -49.78 -19.79
CA GLN A 252 21.73 -50.04 -18.47
C GLN A 252 22.63 -51.03 -17.69
N ALA A 253 23.07 -50.60 -16.52
CA ALA A 253 23.44 -51.48 -15.43
C ALA A 253 22.41 -51.31 -14.29
N ARG A 254 21.44 -52.23 -14.31
CA ARG A 254 20.68 -52.88 -13.22
C ARG A 254 20.02 -52.04 -12.11
N ASP A 255 18.71 -52.30 -12.04
CA ASP A 255 17.83 -52.38 -10.86
C ASP A 255 17.60 -51.14 -10.00
N GLY A 256 16.69 -50.30 -10.50
CA GLY A 256 15.81 -49.50 -9.67
C GLY A 256 14.53 -49.22 -10.44
N LYS A 257 13.40 -49.78 -10.00
CA LYS A 257 12.07 -49.38 -10.51
C LYS A 257 12.02 -47.85 -10.51
N HIS A 258 11.88 -47.23 -11.69
CA HIS A 258 11.45 -45.84 -11.78
C HIS A 258 10.05 -45.80 -11.16
N ILE A 259 9.98 -45.50 -9.86
CA ILE A 259 8.72 -45.16 -9.20
C ILE A 259 8.31 -43.85 -9.86
N ASN A 260 7.33 -43.90 -10.75
CA ASN A 260 6.65 -42.72 -11.25
C ASN A 260 5.99 -42.06 -10.03
N LEU A 261 6.72 -41.19 -9.35
CA LEU A 261 6.34 -40.69 -8.03
C LEU A 261 5.15 -39.73 -8.10
N GLY A 262 4.55 -39.46 -9.27
CA GLY A 262 3.33 -38.66 -9.37
C GLY A 262 3.50 -37.29 -8.68
N ASN A 263 2.66 -36.99 -7.67
CA ASN A 263 2.81 -35.79 -6.85
C ASN A 263 3.80 -35.96 -5.67
N GLY A 264 4.74 -36.89 -5.76
CA GLY A 264 5.68 -37.25 -4.71
C GLY A 264 4.99 -37.87 -3.49
N TYR A 265 5.51 -37.58 -2.30
CA TYR A 265 4.90 -38.05 -1.05
C TYR A 265 3.65 -37.26 -0.64
N PHE A 266 3.27 -36.19 -1.35
CA PHE A 266 2.03 -35.46 -1.06
C PHE A 266 0.79 -36.33 -1.29
N ASP A 267 0.83 -37.27 -2.23
CA ASP A 267 -0.26 -38.24 -2.44
C ASP A 267 -0.49 -39.15 -1.23
N LYS A 268 0.48 -39.25 -0.31
CA LYS A 268 0.36 -40.05 0.92
C LYS A 268 -0.17 -39.27 2.11
N LEU A 269 -0.24 -37.94 2.02
CA LEU A 269 -0.73 -37.12 3.10
C LEU A 269 -2.26 -37.11 3.10
N PRO A 270 -2.93 -37.28 4.26
CA PRO A 270 -4.34 -37.03 4.39
C PRO A 270 -4.72 -35.64 3.90
N TYR A 271 -5.92 -35.51 3.35
CA TYR A 271 -6.44 -34.27 2.79
C TYR A 271 -6.31 -33.10 3.79
N GLU A 272 -6.63 -33.35 5.06
CA GLU A 272 -6.60 -32.38 6.15
C GLU A 272 -5.18 -31.86 6.42
N LEU A 273 -4.16 -32.72 6.30
CA LEU A 273 -2.76 -32.31 6.50
C LEU A 273 -2.29 -31.41 5.36
N ILE A 274 -2.68 -31.71 4.12
CA ILE A 274 -2.37 -30.82 2.99
C ILE A 274 -3.07 -29.47 3.17
N GLN A 275 -4.34 -29.47 3.58
CA GLN A 275 -5.07 -28.24 3.89
C GLN A 275 -4.40 -27.42 5.00
N LEU A 276 -3.87 -28.09 6.04
CA LEU A 276 -3.14 -27.43 7.11
C LEU A 276 -1.81 -26.84 6.61
N ILE A 277 -1.03 -27.58 5.81
CA ILE A 277 0.22 -27.10 5.23
C ILE A 277 -0.02 -25.83 4.40
N VAL A 278 -0.98 -25.88 3.46
CA VAL A 278 -1.27 -24.72 2.61
C VAL A 278 -1.89 -23.57 3.38
N SER A 279 -2.49 -23.80 4.57
CA SER A 279 -3.06 -22.76 5.45
C SER A 279 -2.04 -21.74 5.94
N HIS A 280 -0.76 -22.11 5.99
CA HIS A 280 0.34 -21.24 6.43
C HIS A 280 0.88 -20.32 5.34
N LEU A 281 0.48 -20.52 4.08
CA LEU A 281 0.97 -19.73 2.96
C LEU A 281 0.29 -18.35 2.91
N THR A 282 1.01 -17.35 2.39
CA THR A 282 0.36 -16.08 2.03
C THR A 282 -0.55 -16.27 0.81
N LEU A 283 -1.46 -15.33 0.57
CA LEU A 283 -2.33 -15.39 -0.61
C LEU A 283 -1.53 -15.44 -1.94
N PRO A 284 -0.50 -14.60 -2.16
CA PRO A 284 0.35 -14.72 -3.34
C PRO A 284 1.04 -16.07 -3.48
N ASP A 285 1.57 -16.63 -2.39
CA ASP A 285 2.22 -17.94 -2.39
C ASP A 285 1.25 -19.05 -2.77
N LEU A 286 0.05 -19.00 -2.23
CA LEU A 286 -1.02 -19.94 -2.56
C LEU A 286 -1.40 -19.82 -4.04
N CYS A 287 -1.53 -18.60 -4.58
CA CYS A 287 -1.79 -18.39 -6.01
C CYS A 287 -0.63 -18.90 -6.89
N ARG A 288 0.63 -18.77 -6.47
CA ARG A 288 1.78 -19.36 -7.17
C ARG A 288 1.73 -20.89 -7.12
N LEU A 289 1.40 -21.45 -5.95
CA LEU A 289 1.32 -22.90 -5.75
C LEU A 289 0.22 -23.55 -6.59
N THR A 290 -0.87 -22.85 -6.91
CA THR A 290 -1.90 -23.37 -7.83
C THR A 290 -1.39 -23.65 -9.25
N GLN A 291 -0.23 -23.11 -9.62
CA GLN A 291 0.34 -23.23 -10.97
C GLN A 291 1.30 -24.43 -11.09
N THR A 292 1.62 -25.11 -9.99
CA THR A 292 2.65 -26.17 -10.00
C THR A 292 2.10 -27.54 -10.40
N CYS A 293 0.98 -27.99 -9.81
CA CYS A 293 0.35 -29.26 -10.14
C CYS A 293 -1.16 -29.28 -9.87
N LYS A 294 -1.87 -30.28 -10.43
CA LYS A 294 -3.33 -30.42 -10.29
C LYS A 294 -3.76 -30.66 -8.83
N LEU A 295 -3.01 -31.47 -8.09
CA LEU A 295 -3.30 -31.75 -6.68
C LEU A 295 -3.25 -30.47 -5.84
N LEU A 296 -2.14 -29.73 -5.90
CA LEU A 296 -1.99 -28.50 -5.14
C LEU A 296 -2.94 -27.41 -5.61
N ARG A 297 -3.27 -27.35 -6.91
CA ARG A 297 -4.33 -26.48 -7.42
C ARG A 297 -5.68 -26.77 -6.75
N GLN A 298 -6.06 -28.03 -6.58
CA GLN A 298 -7.31 -28.41 -5.92
C GLN A 298 -7.32 -27.94 -4.46
N HIS A 299 -6.27 -28.22 -3.70
CA HIS A 299 -6.19 -27.82 -2.29
C HIS A 299 -6.10 -26.30 -2.09
N CYS A 300 -5.30 -25.61 -2.91
CA CYS A 300 -5.15 -24.17 -2.81
C CYS A 300 -6.43 -23.44 -3.23
N CYS A 301 -7.17 -23.94 -4.23
CA CYS A 301 -8.44 -23.34 -4.65
C CYS A 301 -9.63 -23.73 -3.78
N ASP A 302 -9.43 -24.56 -2.75
CA ASP A 302 -10.50 -25.04 -1.88
C ASP A 302 -11.13 -23.88 -1.09
N PRO A 303 -12.47 -23.73 -1.09
CA PRO A 303 -13.14 -22.66 -0.35
C PRO A 303 -12.85 -22.60 1.15
N LEU A 304 -12.46 -23.72 1.77
CA LEU A 304 -12.04 -23.76 3.17
C LEU A 304 -10.81 -22.87 3.45
N GLN A 305 -9.97 -22.63 2.43
CA GLN A 305 -8.81 -21.76 2.54
C GLN A 305 -9.14 -20.26 2.52
N TYR A 306 -10.38 -19.91 2.17
CA TYR A 306 -10.85 -18.55 1.98
C TYR A 306 -12.00 -18.16 2.93
N ILE A 307 -12.22 -18.91 4.02
CA ILE A 307 -13.22 -18.54 5.04
C ILE A 307 -12.92 -17.15 5.63
N GLN A 308 -11.64 -16.81 5.75
CA GLN A 308 -11.18 -15.48 6.15
C GLN A 308 -10.15 -14.99 5.13
N LEU A 309 -10.39 -13.79 4.59
CA LEU A 309 -9.54 -13.22 3.54
C LEU A 309 -9.26 -11.75 3.85
N SER A 310 -8.00 -11.42 4.12
CA SER A 310 -7.53 -10.04 4.13
C SER A 310 -6.78 -9.73 2.85
N LEU A 311 -7.29 -8.75 2.12
CA LEU A 311 -6.69 -8.22 0.90
C LEU A 311 -5.97 -6.89 1.12
N GLN A 312 -6.16 -6.26 2.28
CA GLN A 312 -5.50 -5.00 2.67
C GLN A 312 -3.97 -5.00 2.46
N PRO A 313 -3.18 -6.04 2.79
CA PRO A 313 -1.73 -6.04 2.55
C PRO A 313 -1.33 -5.92 1.09
N TYR A 314 -2.27 -6.20 0.18
CA TYR A 314 -2.05 -6.20 -1.26
C TYR A 314 -2.78 -5.04 -1.96
N TRP A 315 -3.25 -4.05 -1.20
CA TRP A 315 -4.12 -2.96 -1.66
C TRP A 315 -3.68 -2.32 -2.98
N ALA A 316 -2.37 -2.10 -3.15
CA ALA A 316 -1.78 -1.45 -4.31
C ALA A 316 -1.88 -2.26 -5.62
N ARG A 317 -2.10 -3.58 -5.52
CA ARG A 317 -2.13 -4.51 -6.66
C ARG A 317 -3.52 -5.05 -6.97
N LEU A 318 -4.52 -4.66 -6.20
CA LEU A 318 -5.88 -5.16 -6.37
C LEU A 318 -6.61 -4.40 -7.46
N SER A 319 -7.36 -5.17 -8.23
CA SER A 319 -8.25 -4.66 -9.28
C SER A 319 -9.45 -5.56 -9.44
N ASP A 320 -10.41 -5.14 -10.26
CA ASP A 320 -11.57 -5.96 -10.65
C ASP A 320 -11.15 -7.36 -11.14
N THR A 321 -10.07 -7.44 -11.95
CA THR A 321 -9.54 -8.71 -12.45
C THR A 321 -9.01 -9.60 -11.32
N SER A 322 -8.36 -9.00 -10.32
CA SER A 322 -7.85 -9.74 -9.16
C SER A 322 -8.99 -10.34 -8.33
N LEU A 323 -10.07 -9.59 -8.12
CA LEU A 323 -11.27 -10.11 -7.46
C LEU A 323 -11.95 -11.20 -8.28
N GLY A 324 -12.04 -11.04 -9.61
CA GLY A 324 -12.59 -12.05 -10.50
C GLY A 324 -11.89 -13.41 -10.38
N HIS A 325 -10.56 -13.43 -10.29
CA HIS A 325 -9.78 -14.66 -10.10
C HIS A 325 -10.00 -15.35 -8.75
N LEU A 326 -10.38 -14.59 -7.71
CA LEU A 326 -10.66 -15.11 -6.37
C LEU A 326 -12.13 -15.52 -6.20
N GLN A 327 -13.03 -14.95 -6.98
CA GLN A 327 -14.48 -15.07 -6.83
C GLN A 327 -14.94 -16.53 -6.64
N GLY A 328 -14.49 -17.44 -7.51
CA GLY A 328 -14.89 -18.86 -7.45
C GLY A 328 -14.37 -19.64 -6.24
N ARG A 329 -13.38 -19.11 -5.52
CA ARG A 329 -12.76 -19.75 -4.34
C ARG A 329 -13.36 -19.22 -3.03
N CYS A 330 -14.08 -18.10 -3.07
CA CYS A 330 -14.59 -17.42 -1.88
C CYS A 330 -16.05 -17.79 -1.53
N THR A 331 -16.54 -18.97 -1.93
CA THR A 331 -17.95 -19.36 -1.73
C THR A 331 -18.34 -19.60 -0.26
N LEU A 332 -17.35 -19.88 0.61
CA LEU A 332 -17.51 -20.04 2.06
C LEU A 332 -16.97 -18.84 2.86
N LEU A 333 -16.75 -17.70 2.21
CA LEU A 333 -16.17 -16.51 2.84
C LEU A 333 -17.08 -15.98 3.97
N GLN A 334 -16.49 -15.77 5.15
CA GLN A 334 -17.17 -15.25 6.34
C GLN A 334 -16.58 -13.93 6.82
N ARG A 335 -15.27 -13.70 6.60
CA ARG A 335 -14.61 -12.44 6.97
C ARG A 335 -13.81 -11.92 5.80
N LEU A 336 -14.09 -10.69 5.39
CA LEU A 336 -13.42 -10.02 4.28
C LEU A 336 -12.85 -8.68 4.74
N ASN A 337 -11.57 -8.44 4.47
CA ASN A 337 -10.96 -7.13 4.64
C ASN A 337 -10.45 -6.62 3.29
N LEU A 338 -11.09 -5.54 2.82
CA LEU A 338 -10.79 -4.80 1.61
C LEU A 338 -10.34 -3.36 1.95
N SER A 339 -9.91 -3.11 3.20
CA SER A 339 -9.46 -1.77 3.61
C SER A 339 -8.30 -1.28 2.74
N TRP A 340 -8.29 0.03 2.47
CA TRP A 340 -7.30 0.77 1.66
C TRP A 340 -7.31 0.43 0.17
N THR A 341 -8.29 -0.34 -0.28
CA THR A 341 -8.39 -0.78 -1.68
C THR A 341 -9.20 0.20 -2.53
N GLY A 342 -8.97 0.13 -3.85
CA GLY A 342 -9.71 0.88 -4.86
C GLY A 342 -9.28 2.34 -5.05
N ASN A 343 -8.15 2.74 -4.45
CA ASN A 343 -7.55 4.04 -4.75
C ASN A 343 -7.31 4.18 -6.25
N ARG A 344 -7.69 5.35 -6.78
CA ARG A 344 -7.52 5.75 -8.19
C ARG A 344 -8.23 4.85 -9.21
N GLY A 345 -9.36 4.24 -8.83
CA GLY A 345 -10.24 3.53 -9.75
C GLY A 345 -9.77 2.13 -10.12
N ALA A 346 -8.75 1.59 -9.45
CA ALA A 346 -8.28 0.21 -9.66
C ALA A 346 -9.38 -0.82 -9.38
N LEU A 347 -10.26 -0.52 -8.41
CA LEU A 347 -11.45 -1.31 -8.09
C LEU A 347 -12.70 -0.49 -8.36
N THR A 348 -13.65 -1.06 -9.11
CA THR A 348 -14.89 -0.39 -9.52
C THR A 348 -16.11 -0.98 -8.80
N LEU A 349 -17.25 -0.27 -8.91
CA LEU A 349 -18.54 -0.79 -8.47
C LEU A 349 -18.87 -2.14 -9.13
N THR A 350 -18.53 -2.32 -10.41
CA THR A 350 -18.83 -3.56 -11.14
C THR A 350 -18.04 -4.74 -10.59
N GLY A 351 -16.72 -4.57 -10.42
CA GLY A 351 -15.86 -5.61 -9.83
C GLY A 351 -16.28 -5.95 -8.40
N PHE A 352 -16.52 -4.93 -7.57
CA PHE A 352 -17.02 -5.12 -6.21
C PHE A 352 -18.38 -5.84 -6.20
N SER A 353 -19.35 -5.39 -7.00
CA SER A 353 -20.69 -5.97 -7.03
C SER A 353 -20.69 -7.44 -7.47
N SER A 354 -19.91 -7.78 -8.50
CA SER A 354 -19.73 -9.17 -8.94
C SER A 354 -19.16 -10.04 -7.82
N PHE A 355 -18.13 -9.56 -7.15
CA PHE A 355 -17.49 -10.29 -6.06
C PHE A 355 -18.47 -10.52 -4.90
N MET A 356 -19.14 -9.46 -4.42
CA MET A 356 -20.10 -9.54 -3.31
C MET A 356 -21.30 -10.45 -3.61
N LYS A 357 -21.81 -10.44 -4.84
CA LYS A 357 -22.90 -11.35 -5.24
C LYS A 357 -22.49 -12.82 -5.18
N ALA A 358 -21.22 -13.14 -5.41
CA ALA A 358 -20.73 -14.52 -5.37
C ALA A 358 -20.35 -15.00 -3.97
N CYS A 359 -19.83 -14.12 -3.09
CA CYS A 359 -19.29 -14.52 -1.78
C CYS A 359 -20.05 -13.96 -0.56
N GLY A 360 -20.99 -13.03 -0.74
CA GLY A 360 -21.63 -12.28 0.35
C GLY A 360 -22.59 -13.10 1.23
N GLY A 361 -23.13 -14.21 0.73
CA GLY A 361 -24.23 -14.93 1.40
C GLY A 361 -23.89 -15.50 2.79
N SER A 362 -22.61 -15.79 3.04
CA SER A 362 -22.11 -16.27 4.34
C SER A 362 -21.30 -15.22 5.11
N LEU A 363 -21.18 -13.99 4.58
CA LEU A 363 -20.32 -12.97 5.14
C LEU A 363 -20.86 -12.45 6.49
N VAL A 364 -19.99 -12.44 7.48
CA VAL A 364 -20.27 -12.02 8.87
C VAL A 364 -19.52 -10.74 9.22
N CYS A 365 -18.32 -10.55 8.70
CA CYS A 365 -17.47 -9.40 8.95
C CYS A 365 -16.95 -8.81 7.63
N LEU A 366 -17.16 -7.51 7.44
CA LEU A 366 -16.72 -6.76 6.26
C LEU A 366 -15.99 -5.49 6.70
N GLU A 367 -14.68 -5.46 6.45
CA GLU A 367 -13.80 -4.32 6.73
C GLU A 367 -13.50 -3.57 5.43
N LEU A 368 -13.95 -2.32 5.33
CA LEU A 368 -13.85 -1.47 4.14
C LEU A 368 -13.27 -0.08 4.47
N SER A 369 -12.36 -0.01 5.45
CA SER A 369 -11.82 1.28 5.87
C SER A 369 -11.02 1.93 4.74
N CYS A 370 -11.20 3.24 4.54
CA CYS A 370 -10.50 4.04 3.52
C CYS A 370 -10.69 3.52 2.10
N CYS A 371 -11.88 2.98 1.79
CA CYS A 371 -12.24 2.54 0.45
C CYS A 371 -12.90 3.68 -0.34
N HIS A 372 -12.11 4.42 -1.13
CA HIS A 372 -12.58 5.58 -1.89
C HIS A 372 -13.46 5.26 -3.11
N PHE A 373 -13.58 3.98 -3.48
CA PHE A 373 -14.47 3.51 -4.54
C PHE A 373 -15.92 3.30 -4.06
N LEU A 374 -16.15 3.32 -2.73
CA LEU A 374 -17.49 3.09 -2.20
C LEU A 374 -18.44 4.21 -2.57
N SER A 375 -19.65 3.80 -2.92
CA SER A 375 -20.77 4.65 -3.32
C SER A 375 -22.07 4.08 -2.75
N GLU A 376 -23.16 4.82 -2.85
CA GLU A 376 -24.49 4.33 -2.45
C GLU A 376 -24.85 2.97 -3.07
N PRO A 377 -24.67 2.74 -4.38
CA PRO A 377 -24.89 1.41 -4.97
C PRO A 377 -24.04 0.29 -4.35
N CYS A 378 -22.84 0.58 -3.83
CA CYS A 378 -22.04 -0.43 -3.12
C CYS A 378 -22.74 -0.88 -1.83
N LEU A 379 -23.28 0.07 -1.06
CA LEU A 379 -24.02 -0.21 0.17
C LEU A 379 -25.35 -0.92 -0.11
N GLU A 380 -26.02 -0.58 -1.22
CA GLU A 380 -27.18 -1.33 -1.69
C GLU A 380 -26.82 -2.80 -1.94
N VAL A 381 -25.75 -3.06 -2.69
CA VAL A 381 -25.29 -4.43 -2.96
C VAL A 381 -24.96 -5.17 -1.67
N ILE A 382 -24.27 -4.53 -0.71
CA ILE A 382 -23.99 -5.14 0.59
C ILE A 382 -25.30 -5.53 1.29
N SER A 383 -26.28 -4.62 1.33
CA SER A 383 -27.57 -4.86 1.98
C SER A 383 -28.37 -6.01 1.36
N GLN A 384 -28.23 -6.23 0.05
CA GLN A 384 -28.94 -7.28 -0.68
C GLN A 384 -28.22 -8.64 -0.63
N THR A 385 -26.88 -8.63 -0.57
CA THR A 385 -26.05 -9.85 -0.72
C THR A 385 -25.56 -10.43 0.60
N CYS A 386 -25.52 -9.63 1.68
CA CYS A 386 -24.91 -10.01 2.96
C CYS A 386 -25.94 -10.08 4.11
N PRO A 387 -26.95 -10.98 4.07
CA PRO A 387 -28.01 -11.03 5.08
C PRO A 387 -27.52 -11.49 6.47
N ARG A 388 -26.30 -12.03 6.56
CA ARG A 388 -25.68 -12.54 7.79
C ARG A 388 -24.67 -11.57 8.40
N LEU A 389 -24.49 -10.39 7.82
CA LEU A 389 -23.47 -9.45 8.24
C LEU A 389 -23.71 -8.97 9.68
N GLN A 390 -22.69 -9.09 10.52
CA GLN A 390 -22.71 -8.70 11.93
C GLN A 390 -21.75 -7.54 12.20
N GLU A 391 -20.66 -7.45 11.46
CA GLU A 391 -19.65 -6.41 11.62
C GLU A 391 -19.39 -5.71 10.29
N LEU A 392 -19.52 -4.38 10.30
CA LEU A 392 -19.25 -3.53 9.15
C LEU A 392 -18.39 -2.33 9.58
N ASN A 393 -17.25 -2.16 8.92
CA ASN A 393 -16.38 -1.01 9.13
C ASN A 393 -16.30 -0.17 7.86
N LEU A 394 -16.73 1.08 7.96
CA LEU A 394 -16.70 2.09 6.89
C LEU A 394 -15.80 3.27 7.29
N SER A 395 -14.86 3.08 8.21
CA SER A 395 -14.01 4.15 8.73
C SER A 395 -13.26 4.87 7.60
N SER A 396 -13.29 6.20 7.63
CA SER A 396 -12.66 7.09 6.64
C SER A 396 -13.19 6.89 5.21
N CYS A 397 -14.45 6.48 5.07
CA CYS A 397 -15.19 6.52 3.80
C CYS A 397 -16.00 7.81 3.70
N ASP A 398 -15.31 8.93 3.49
CA ASP A 398 -15.86 10.29 3.52
C ASP A 398 -16.62 10.72 2.25
N ARG A 399 -16.59 9.89 1.20
CA ARG A 399 -17.34 10.07 -0.06
C ARG A 399 -18.76 9.53 -0.05
N LEU A 400 -19.13 8.78 0.99
CA LEU A 400 -20.47 8.25 1.15
C LEU A 400 -21.44 9.36 1.58
N HIS A 401 -22.55 9.50 0.85
CA HIS A 401 -23.62 10.43 1.22
C HIS A 401 -24.53 9.84 2.29
N PRO A 402 -25.17 10.67 3.14
CA PRO A 402 -26.08 10.22 4.21
C PRO A 402 -27.18 9.26 3.73
N GLN A 403 -27.73 9.49 2.53
CA GLN A 403 -28.76 8.63 1.93
C GLN A 403 -28.30 7.17 1.75
N ALA A 404 -27.01 6.95 1.51
CA ALA A 404 -26.44 5.62 1.35
C ALA A 404 -26.59 4.75 2.61
N PHE A 405 -26.64 5.37 3.80
CA PHE A 405 -26.77 4.69 5.08
C PHE A 405 -28.17 4.12 5.32
N THR A 406 -29.18 4.52 4.53
CA THR A 406 -30.51 3.89 4.56
C THR A 406 -30.44 2.40 4.21
N HIS A 407 -29.50 1.98 3.36
CA HIS A 407 -29.29 0.56 3.03
C HIS A 407 -28.75 -0.25 4.20
N ILE A 408 -27.99 0.38 5.10
CA ILE A 408 -27.44 -0.29 6.29
C ILE A 408 -28.57 -0.67 7.25
N SER A 409 -29.67 0.08 7.30
CA SER A 409 -30.84 -0.26 8.12
C SER A 409 -31.47 -1.62 7.78
N LYS A 410 -31.24 -2.13 6.56
CA LYS A 410 -31.71 -3.44 6.10
C LYS A 410 -30.87 -4.60 6.66
N LEU A 411 -29.69 -4.33 7.22
CA LEU A 411 -28.81 -5.34 7.80
C LEU A 411 -29.25 -5.71 9.22
N THR A 412 -30.28 -6.56 9.34
CA THR A 412 -30.94 -6.89 10.61
C THR A 412 -30.08 -7.63 11.63
N ARG A 413 -28.93 -8.18 11.22
CA ARG A 413 -28.01 -8.91 12.11
C ARG A 413 -26.80 -8.09 12.54
N LEU A 414 -26.72 -6.83 12.12
CA LEU A 414 -25.58 -5.97 12.42
C LEU A 414 -25.46 -5.73 13.93
N ARG A 415 -24.27 -5.98 14.49
CA ARG A 415 -23.92 -5.84 15.91
C ARG A 415 -22.84 -4.79 16.14
N ARG A 416 -21.95 -4.61 15.16
CA ARG A 416 -20.85 -3.64 15.20
C ARG A 416 -20.82 -2.85 13.91
N LEU A 417 -20.93 -1.53 14.02
CA LEU A 417 -20.85 -0.60 12.90
C LEU A 417 -19.81 0.48 13.25
N VAL A 418 -18.77 0.61 12.44
CA VAL A 418 -17.71 1.59 12.64
C VAL A 418 -17.78 2.67 11.56
N LEU A 419 -17.95 3.91 11.99
CA LEU A 419 -18.31 5.08 11.17
C LEU A 419 -17.38 6.27 11.41
N TYR A 420 -16.18 5.99 11.90
CA TYR A 420 -15.20 7.03 12.13
C TYR A 420 -14.92 7.79 10.83
N ARG A 421 -15.00 9.12 10.87
CA ARG A 421 -14.73 9.98 9.71
C ARG A 421 -15.58 9.62 8.48
N THR A 422 -16.86 9.31 8.71
CA THR A 422 -17.90 9.19 7.67
C THR A 422 -18.96 10.27 7.85
N ARG A 423 -19.55 10.77 6.75
CA ARG A 423 -20.57 11.83 6.79
C ARG A 423 -21.97 11.23 6.83
N ILE A 424 -22.59 11.23 8.01
CA ILE A 424 -23.92 10.62 8.27
C ILE A 424 -25.00 11.68 8.51
N GLU A 425 -24.61 12.92 8.83
CA GLU A 425 -25.53 14.02 9.16
C GLU A 425 -26.48 14.43 8.02
#